data_AF-A0A3N5IQI7-F1
#
_entry.id   AF-A0A3N5IQI7-F1
#
_cell.length_a   1.000
_cell.length_b   1.000
_cell.length_c   1.000
_cell.angle_alpha   90.00
_cell.angle_beta   90.00
_cell.angle_gamma   90.00
#
_symmetry.space_group_name_H-M   'P 1'
#
loop_
_entity.id
_entity.type
_entity.pdbx_description
1 polymer ?
#
loop_
_entity_poly.entity_id
_entity_poly.type
_entity_poly.pdbx_seq_one_letter_code
_entity_poly.pdbx_strand_id
1 'polypeptide(L)'
;MNSSDEKNPGAAAYVLTNAHRKRVLMKLNARELYHLARLRADQHAQWDIRNLSEKMLKQARKVMPLTLMMACGKDSFAVLQKKNFPRT
;
A
#
# COMPACT_ATOMS: atom_id res chain seq x y z
N MET A 1 24.46 -33.67 31.72
CA MET A 1 23.92 -33.77 30.35
C MET A 1 22.87 -32.67 30.19
N ASN A 2 23.26 -31.40 30.30
CA ASN A 2 22.30 -30.30 30.46
C ASN A 2 22.60 -29.20 29.43
N SER A 3 21.88 -29.14 28.32
CA SER A 3 21.86 -27.93 27.45
C SER A 3 20.74 -27.88 26.39
N SER A 4 19.60 -28.58 26.53
CA SER A 4 18.61 -28.68 25.45
C SER A 4 17.31 -27.87 25.61
N ASP A 5 17.09 -27.20 26.76
CA ASP A 5 15.85 -26.44 27.03
C ASP A 5 16.06 -24.92 27.05
N GLU A 6 16.88 -24.39 26.14
CA GLU A 6 16.97 -22.95 25.95
C GLU A 6 15.82 -22.47 25.05
N LYS A 7 14.76 -21.95 25.67
CA LYS A 7 13.67 -21.29 24.93
C LYS A 7 14.27 -20.15 24.11
N ASN A 8 14.07 -20.17 22.79
CA ASN A 8 14.47 -19.10 21.89
C ASN A 8 13.26 -18.25 21.48
N PRO A 9 13.02 -17.09 22.12
CA PRO A 9 11.89 -16.21 21.79
C PRO A 9 11.85 -15.76 20.33
N GLY A 10 13.00 -15.74 19.63
CA GLY A 10 13.08 -15.40 18.21
C GLY A 10 12.38 -16.41 17.29
N ALA A 11 12.23 -17.67 17.73
CA ALA A 11 11.54 -18.70 16.96
C ALA A 11 10.01 -18.55 16.94
N ALA A 12 9.44 -17.76 17.86
CA ALA A 12 7.98 -17.63 18.01
C ALA A 12 7.29 -17.08 16.74
N ALA A 13 7.97 -16.19 16.00
CA ALA A 13 7.41 -15.60 14.79
C ALA A 13 7.17 -16.60 13.65
N TYR A 14 7.84 -17.76 13.67
CA TYR A 14 7.70 -18.79 12.62
C TYR A 14 6.36 -19.52 12.67
N VAL A 15 5.66 -19.47 13.80
CA VAL A 15 4.32 -20.06 13.95
C VAL A 15 3.24 -19.14 13.35
N LEU A 16 3.55 -17.85 13.13
CA LEU A 16 2.58 -16.88 12.61
C LEU A 16 2.31 -17.11 11.13
N THR A 17 1.03 -17.15 10.76
CA THR A 17 0.60 -17.26 9.37
C THR A 17 0.73 -15.91 8.64
N ASN A 18 0.70 -15.94 7.30
CA ASN A 18 0.66 -14.73 6.48
C ASN A 18 -0.58 -13.85 6.74
N ALA A 19 -1.66 -14.43 7.28
CA ALA A 19 -2.89 -13.71 7.63
C ALA A 19 -2.79 -12.97 8.99
N HIS A 20 -1.72 -13.18 9.75
CA HIS A 20 -1.51 -12.49 11.02
C HIS A 20 -1.39 -10.98 10.80
N ARG A 21 -2.21 -10.19 11.51
CA ARG A 21 -2.22 -8.73 11.40
C ARG A 21 -0.91 -8.14 11.94
N LYS A 22 -0.16 -7.47 11.08
CA LYS A 22 1.06 -6.74 11.45
C LYS A 22 0.83 -5.23 11.29
N ARG A 23 1.34 -4.45 12.24
CA ARG A 23 1.37 -2.98 12.13
C ARG A 23 2.71 -2.60 11.54
N VAL A 24 2.70 -1.77 10.50
CA VAL A 24 3.90 -1.29 9.83
C VAL A 24 3.87 0.23 9.82
N LEU A 25 4.95 0.85 10.27
CA LEU A 25 5.17 2.28 10.12
C LEU A 25 5.93 2.50 8.80
N MET A 26 5.36 3.31 7.91
CA MET A 26 5.94 3.60 6.61
C MET A 26 5.97 5.11 6.37
N LYS A 27 7.10 5.60 5.85
CA LYS A 27 7.26 6.98 5.38
C LYS A 27 7.46 6.95 3.87
N LEU A 28 6.66 7.74 3.16
CA LEU A 28 6.75 7.89 1.70
C LEU A 28 6.64 9.37 1.36
N ASN A 29 7.41 9.82 0.37
CA ASN A 29 7.16 11.10 -0.29
C ASN A 29 6.04 10.96 -1.34
N ALA A 30 5.59 12.09 -1.92
CA ALA A 30 4.49 12.10 -2.89
C ALA A 30 4.80 11.29 -4.17
N ARG A 31 6.06 11.30 -4.63
CA ARG A 31 6.49 10.56 -5.82
C ARG A 31 6.48 9.05 -5.58
N GLU A 32 6.98 8.60 -4.44
CA GLU A 32 6.95 7.19 -4.02
C GLU A 32 5.52 6.70 -3.86
N LEU A 33 4.64 7.51 -3.26
CA LEU A 33 3.22 7.17 -3.14
C LEU A 33 2.55 7.04 -4.52
N TYR A 34 2.97 7.84 -5.51
CA TYR A 34 2.54 7.70 -6.90
C TYR A 34 2.95 6.37 -7.52
N HIS A 35 4.22 5.99 -7.35
CA HIS A 35 4.73 4.72 -7.87
C HIS A 35 4.08 3.54 -7.17
N LEU A 36 3.84 3.63 -5.86
CA LEU A 36 3.08 2.64 -5.10
C LEU A 36 1.66 2.52 -5.65
N ALA A 37 0.93 3.62 -5.77
CA ALA A 37 -0.43 3.65 -6.32
C ALA A 37 -0.51 3.00 -7.70
N ARG A 38 0.46 3.31 -8.57
CA ARG A 38 0.52 2.81 -9.94
C ARG A 38 0.58 1.28 -10.03
N LEU A 39 1.17 0.62 -9.04
CA LEU A 39 1.33 -0.84 -9.01
C LEU A 39 0.35 -1.53 -8.06
N ARG A 40 0.02 -0.87 -6.94
CA ARG A 40 -0.67 -1.50 -5.82
C ARG A 40 -2.13 -1.09 -5.71
N ALA A 41 -2.56 -0.02 -6.38
CA ALA A 41 -3.98 0.34 -6.52
C ALA A 41 -4.58 -0.14 -7.85
N ASP A 42 -3.83 -0.95 -8.61
CA ASP A 42 -4.27 -1.50 -9.89
C ASP A 42 -5.20 -2.70 -9.70
N GLN A 43 -6.15 -2.90 -10.63
CA GLN A 43 -7.08 -4.04 -10.59
C GLN A 43 -6.41 -5.42 -10.52
N HIS A 44 -5.19 -5.57 -11.04
CA HIS A 44 -4.46 -6.84 -11.04
C HIS A 44 -3.69 -7.08 -9.72
N ALA A 45 -3.64 -6.09 -8.82
CA ALA A 45 -3.02 -6.25 -7.52
C ALA A 45 -3.88 -7.12 -6.59
N GLN A 46 -3.24 -7.79 -5.64
CA GLN A 46 -3.94 -8.52 -4.58
C GLN A 46 -4.94 -7.60 -3.87
N TRP A 47 -6.19 -8.04 -3.78
CA TRP A 47 -7.33 -7.21 -3.36
C TRP A 47 -7.11 -6.48 -2.02
N ASP A 48 -6.45 -7.12 -1.05
CA ASP A 48 -6.22 -6.53 0.28
C ASP A 48 -5.17 -5.41 0.22
N ILE A 49 -4.12 -5.60 -0.58
CA ILE A 49 -3.10 -4.58 -0.86
C ILE A 49 -3.70 -3.41 -1.64
N ARG A 50 -4.60 -3.68 -2.59
CA ARG A 50 -5.34 -2.66 -3.32
C ARG A 50 -6.17 -1.79 -2.39
N ASN A 51 -6.97 -2.42 -1.54
CA ASN A 51 -7.80 -1.73 -0.55
C ASN A 51 -6.96 -0.88 0.41
N LEU A 52 -5.81 -1.39 0.86
CA LEU A 52 -4.90 -0.62 1.71
C LEU A 52 -4.32 0.60 0.97
N SER A 53 -3.85 0.41 -0.26
CA SER A 53 -3.25 1.47 -1.09
C SER A 53 -4.27 2.57 -1.41
N GLU A 54 -5.50 2.21 -1.73
CA GLU A 54 -6.60 3.17 -1.95
C GLU A 54 -6.91 3.98 -0.69
N LYS A 55 -6.93 3.35 0.49
CA LYS A 55 -7.11 4.04 1.78
C LYS A 55 -5.98 5.03 2.04
N MET A 56 -4.72 4.65 1.77
CA MET A 56 -3.58 5.56 1.88
C MET A 56 -3.74 6.78 0.96
N LEU A 57 -4.08 6.55 -0.32
CA LEU A 57 -4.31 7.63 -1.28
C LEU A 57 -5.48 8.53 -0.89
N LYS A 58 -6.56 7.98 -0.34
CA LYS A 58 -7.69 8.76 0.15
C LYS A 58 -7.28 9.74 1.24
N GLN A 59 -6.43 9.33 2.19
CA GLN A 59 -5.93 10.25 3.22
C GLN A 59 -4.94 11.26 2.64
N ALA A 60 -4.01 10.80 1.80
CA ALA A 60 -2.99 11.67 1.22
C ALA A 60 -3.61 12.77 0.31
N ARG A 61 -4.66 12.45 -0.46
CA ARG A 61 -5.41 13.43 -1.28
C ARG A 61 -6.10 14.52 -0.46
N LYS A 62 -6.43 14.29 0.81
CA LYS A 62 -6.96 15.35 1.68
C LYS A 62 -5.89 16.39 2.02
N VAL A 63 -4.63 15.96 2.11
CA VAL A 63 -3.50 16.83 2.47
C VAL A 63 -2.89 17.50 1.23
N MET A 64 -2.75 16.75 0.13
CA MET A 64 -2.11 17.21 -1.12
C MET A 64 -2.98 16.94 -2.35
N PRO A 65 -4.14 17.62 -2.48
CA PRO A 65 -5.14 17.31 -3.51
C PRO A 65 -4.63 17.52 -4.93
N LEU A 66 -3.91 18.62 -5.19
CA LEU A 66 -3.38 18.93 -6.52
C LEU A 66 -2.23 18.01 -6.90
N THR A 67 -1.29 17.79 -5.97
CA THR A 67 -0.14 16.91 -6.20
C THR A 67 -0.57 15.48 -6.49
N LEU A 68 -1.60 14.97 -5.80
CA LEU A 68 -2.07 13.58 -5.92
C LEU A 68 -3.34 13.43 -6.77
N MET A 69 -3.71 14.46 -7.52
CA MET A 69 -4.92 14.50 -8.35
C MET A 69 -4.99 13.32 -9.33
N MET A 70 -3.85 12.91 -9.87
CA MET A 70 -3.72 11.84 -10.87
C MET A 70 -3.11 10.56 -10.29
N ALA A 71 -3.05 10.42 -8.96
CA ALA A 71 -2.48 9.24 -8.30
C ALA A 71 -3.49 8.09 -8.28
N CYS A 72 -3.30 7.11 -9.16
CA CYS A 72 -4.16 5.93 -9.32
C CYS A 72 -3.40 4.73 -9.89
N GLY A 73 -4.07 3.58 -9.98
CA GLY A 73 -3.61 2.40 -10.72
C GLY A 73 -3.43 2.69 -12.23
N LYS A 74 -2.82 1.76 -12.97
CA LYS A 74 -2.63 1.92 -14.43
C LYS A 74 -3.97 1.86 -15.14
N ASP A 75 -4.79 0.88 -14.76
CA ASP A 75 -6.16 0.66 -15.18
C ASP A 75 -7.05 1.93 -15.17
N SER A 76 -6.96 2.73 -14.11
CA SER A 76 -7.87 3.87 -13.88
C SER A 76 -7.38 5.19 -14.46
N PHE A 77 -6.17 5.23 -15.03
CA PHE A 77 -5.51 6.49 -15.39
C PHE A 77 -6.25 7.27 -16.48
N ALA A 78 -6.63 6.60 -17.57
CA ALA A 78 -7.33 7.26 -18.67
C ALA A 78 -8.68 7.84 -18.22
N VAL A 79 -9.41 7.11 -17.39
CA VAL A 79 -10.69 7.55 -16.81
C VAL A 79 -10.49 8.78 -15.92
N LEU A 80 -9.48 8.74 -15.04
CA LEU A 80 -9.19 9.83 -14.13
C LEU A 80 -8.69 11.08 -14.87
N GLN A 81 -7.90 10.89 -15.93
CA GLN A 81 -7.42 11.98 -16.79
C GLN A 81 -8.59 12.69 -17.46
N LYS A 82 -9.47 11.93 -18.13
CA LYS A 82 -10.65 12.49 -18.79
C LYS A 82 -11.56 13.24 -17.82
N LYS A 83 -11.68 12.75 -16.58
CA LYS A 83 -12.46 13.39 -15.52
C LYS A 83 -11.86 14.73 -15.08
N ASN A 84 -10.54 14.78 -14.89
CA ASN A 84 -9.86 15.97 -14.35
C ASN A 84 -9.51 16.99 -15.44
N PHE A 85 -9.35 16.54 -16.69
CA PHE A 85 -8.96 17.34 -17.85
C PHE A 85 -9.87 17.03 -19.05
N PRO A 86 -11.14 17.46 -19.03
CA PRO A 86 -12.12 17.13 -20.07
C PRO A 86 -11.93 17.89 -21.40
N ARG A 87 -11.01 18.85 -21.47
CA ARG A 87 -10.81 19.77 -22.61
C ARG A 87 -9.45 19.58 -23.33
N THR A 88 -8.76 18.48 -23.05
CA THR A 88 -7.49 18.09 -23.68
C THR A 88 -7.69 16.76 -24.36
#